data_AF-V4KY24-F1
#
_entry.id   AF-V4KY24-F1
#
_cell.length_a   1.000
_cell.length_b   1.000
_cell.length_c   1.000
_cell.angle_alpha   90.00
_cell.angle_beta   90.00
_cell.angle_gamma   90.00
#
_symmetry.space_group_name_H-M   'P 1'
#
loop_
_entity.id
_entity.type
_entity.pdbx_description
1 polymer ?
#
loop_
_entity_poly.entity_id
_entity_poly.type
_entity_poly.pdbx_seq_one_letter_code
_entity_poly.pdbx_strand_id
1 'polypeptide(L)'
;MGKNDTRILMQFAVLAMVLTAAIMVKEATSVTICKIDTNDMQKCRPAVTGNDPPPPVNDCCVVVRAADLGCFCRFKFYLPILGIDPSKVAALVAKCGVTTIPPSCRGFFFLKEPNCCFMWLQN
;
A
#
# COMPACT_ATOMS: atom_id res chain seq x y z
N MET A 1 -5.22 58.01 14.50
CA MET A 1 -5.33 56.54 14.70
C MET A 1 -4.74 55.85 13.48
N GLY A 2 -3.88 54.84 13.61
CA GLY A 2 -3.38 54.11 12.43
C GLY A 2 -2.07 53.34 12.61
N LYS A 3 -1.40 53.43 13.77
CA LYS A 3 -0.16 52.65 14.03
C LYS A 3 -0.44 51.19 14.39
N ASN A 4 -1.66 50.91 14.85
CA ASN A 4 -2.06 49.62 15.43
C ASN A 4 -2.47 48.64 14.31
N ASP A 5 -3.19 49.15 13.32
CA ASP A 5 -3.68 48.38 12.18
C ASP A 5 -2.52 47.89 11.31
N THR A 6 -1.51 48.71 11.08
CA THR A 6 -0.31 48.31 10.32
C THR A 6 0.51 47.24 11.03
N ARG A 7 0.60 47.31 12.36
CA ARG A 7 1.31 46.31 13.18
C ARG A 7 0.58 44.97 13.17
N ILE A 8 -0.75 45.01 13.26
CA ILE A 8 -1.59 43.80 13.17
C ILE A 8 -1.48 43.18 11.78
N LEU A 9 -1.56 43.97 10.70
CA LEU A 9 -1.39 43.49 9.33
C LEU A 9 -0.01 42.86 9.10
N MET A 10 1.05 43.47 9.64
CA MET A 10 2.42 42.90 9.59
C MET A 10 2.51 41.57 10.34
N GLN A 11 1.89 41.45 11.51
CA GLN A 11 1.88 40.21 12.29
C GLN A 11 1.13 39.08 11.57
N PHE A 12 -0.02 39.38 10.97
CA PHE A 12 -0.76 38.41 10.15
C PHE A 12 0.02 38.00 8.90
N ALA A 13 0.70 38.94 8.24
CA ALA A 13 1.54 38.65 7.08
C ALA A 13 2.70 37.70 7.43
N VAL A 14 3.38 37.94 8.55
CA VAL A 14 4.47 37.05 9.03
C VAL A 14 3.93 35.67 9.39
N LEU A 15 2.79 35.60 10.09
CA LEU A 15 2.16 34.33 10.45
C LEU A 15 1.77 33.53 9.20
N ALA A 16 1.21 34.19 8.19
CA ALA A 16 0.85 33.57 6.91
C ALA A 16 2.08 33.05 6.15
N MET A 17 3.19 33.80 6.12
CA MET A 17 4.43 33.34 5.50
C MET A 17 5.02 32.11 6.20
N VAL A 18 5.03 32.09 7.54
CA VAL A 18 5.52 30.93 8.33
C VAL A 18 4.63 29.71 8.11
N LEU A 19 3.30 29.89 8.11
CA LEU A 19 2.36 28.80 7.82
C LEU A 19 2.58 28.26 6.42
N THR A 20 2.75 29.12 5.41
CA THR A 20 2.97 28.70 4.01
C THR A 20 4.28 27.94 3.86
N ALA A 21 5.37 28.38 4.50
CA ALA A 21 6.65 27.67 4.48
C ALA A 21 6.54 26.27 5.13
N ALA A 22 5.76 26.12 6.20
CA ALA A 22 5.57 24.82 6.87
C ALA A 22 4.82 23.80 5.99
N ILE A 23 3.91 24.25 5.10
CA ILE A 23 3.18 23.35 4.19
C ILE A 23 4.04 22.91 2.99
N MET A 24 5.05 23.69 2.62
CA MET A 24 6.00 23.34 1.56
C MET A 24 6.98 22.23 1.99
N VAL A 25 7.05 21.94 3.29
CA VAL A 25 7.70 20.73 3.83
C VAL A 25 6.73 19.55 3.84
N LYS A 26 5.93 19.40 2.78
CA LYS A 26 5.44 18.07 2.39
C LYS A 26 6.53 17.44 1.56
N GLU A 27 7.56 17.00 2.26
CA GLU A 27 8.44 15.94 1.78
C GLU A 27 7.53 14.87 1.18
N ALA A 28 7.75 14.54 -0.09
CA ALA A 28 7.10 13.43 -0.75
C ALA A 28 7.65 12.14 -0.12
N THR A 29 7.39 11.94 1.16
CA THR A 29 7.78 10.76 1.91
C THR A 29 7.04 9.63 1.24
N SER A 30 7.77 8.80 0.49
CA SER A 30 7.27 7.48 0.15
C SER A 30 6.87 6.84 1.47
N VAL A 31 5.57 6.66 1.67
CA VAL A 31 5.08 6.03 2.89
C VAL A 31 5.43 4.56 2.73
N THR A 32 6.35 4.08 3.56
CA THR A 32 6.69 2.66 3.55
C THR A 32 5.52 1.89 4.17
N ILE A 33 4.79 1.13 3.36
CA ILE A 33 3.68 0.28 3.79
C ILE A 33 4.20 -1.15 3.81
N CYS A 34 4.12 -1.82 4.96
CA CYS A 34 4.51 -3.24 5.08
C CYS A 34 5.92 -3.55 4.54
N LYS A 35 6.88 -2.68 4.90
CA LYS A 35 8.30 -2.72 4.50
C LYS A 35 8.58 -2.51 3.00
N ILE A 36 7.61 -1.97 2.25
CA ILE A 36 7.84 -1.56 0.85
C ILE A 36 7.38 -0.13 0.62
N ASP A 37 8.08 0.59 -0.23
CA ASP A 37 7.69 1.94 -0.62
C ASP A 37 6.47 1.93 -1.52
N THR A 38 5.60 2.93 -1.36
CA THR A 38 4.41 3.11 -2.22
C THR A 38 4.77 3.24 -3.70
N ASN A 39 5.96 3.76 -4.02
CA ASN A 39 6.48 3.82 -5.40
C ASN A 39 6.76 2.41 -5.96
N ASP A 40 7.31 1.52 -5.15
CA ASP A 40 7.58 0.14 -5.56
C ASP A 40 6.29 -0.67 -5.70
N MET A 41 5.27 -0.36 -4.91
CA MET A 41 3.93 -0.94 -5.07
C MET A 41 3.30 -0.61 -6.43
N GLN A 42 3.57 0.57 -7.00
CA GLN A 42 3.02 0.94 -8.31
C GLN A 42 3.53 0.01 -9.43
N LYS A 43 4.73 -0.55 -9.29
CA LYS A 43 5.29 -1.53 -10.23
C LYS A 43 4.44 -2.81 -10.30
N CYS A 44 3.72 -3.14 -9.23
CA CYS A 44 2.84 -4.30 -9.13
C CYS A 44 1.38 -4.02 -9.50
N ARG A 45 0.96 -2.76 -9.47
CA ARG A 45 -0.42 -2.35 -9.78
C ARG A 45 -0.98 -2.93 -11.09
N PRO A 46 -0.28 -2.90 -12.24
CA PRO A 46 -0.83 -3.45 -13.48
C PRO A 46 -1.11 -4.96 -13.39
N ALA A 47 -0.40 -5.70 -12.53
CA ALA A 47 -0.60 -7.14 -12.36
C ALA A 47 -1.78 -7.50 -11.44
N VAL A 48 -2.39 -6.51 -10.76
CA VAL A 48 -3.49 -6.71 -9.80
C VAL A 48 -4.75 -5.89 -10.11
N THR A 49 -4.70 -5.03 -11.13
CA THR A 49 -5.81 -4.17 -11.57
C THR A 49 -6.23 -4.55 -12.99
N GLY A 50 -7.53 -4.41 -13.32
CA GLY A 50 -8.09 -4.75 -14.63
C GLY A 50 -8.63 -6.18 -14.71
N ASN A 51 -9.38 -6.51 -15.77
CA ASN A 51 -10.05 -7.83 -15.92
C ASN A 51 -9.05 -8.95 -16.23
N ASP A 52 -8.09 -8.69 -17.12
CA ASP A 52 -7.02 -9.62 -17.50
C ASP A 52 -5.66 -8.97 -17.24
N PRO A 53 -5.15 -9.04 -16.01
CA PRO A 53 -3.88 -8.43 -15.69
C PRO A 53 -2.73 -9.13 -16.44
N PRO A 54 -1.80 -8.38 -17.06
CA PRO A 54 -0.61 -8.95 -17.68
C PRO A 54 0.26 -9.70 -16.66
N PRO A 55 1.16 -10.59 -17.11
CA PRO A 55 2.12 -11.23 -16.22
C PRO A 55 2.95 -10.18 -15.47
N PRO A 56 3.30 -10.43 -14.19
CA PRO A 56 4.07 -9.48 -13.42
C PRO A 56 5.47 -9.31 -13.99
N VAL A 57 5.93 -8.06 -14.04
CA VAL A 57 7.34 -7.74 -14.29
C VAL A 57 8.22 -8.28 -13.15
N ASN A 58 9.44 -8.68 -13.49
CA ASN A 58 10.37 -9.29 -12.53
C ASN A 58 10.60 -8.41 -11.29
N ASP A 59 10.67 -7.08 -11.49
CA ASP A 59 10.79 -6.09 -10.42
C ASP A 59 9.63 -6.15 -9.43
N CYS A 60 8.40 -6.39 -9.91
CA CYS A 60 7.26 -6.57 -9.01
C CYS A 60 7.44 -7.82 -8.13
N CYS A 61 7.95 -8.93 -8.68
CA CYS A 61 8.20 -10.12 -7.89
C CYS A 61 9.38 -9.98 -6.90
N VAL A 62 10.33 -9.07 -7.15
CA VAL A 62 11.33 -8.69 -6.14
C VAL A 62 10.65 -7.95 -4.98
N VAL A 63 9.78 -6.98 -5.29
CA VAL A 63 9.03 -6.22 -4.28
C VAL A 63 8.11 -7.12 -3.46
N VAL A 64 7.37 -8.03 -4.10
CA VAL A 64 6.47 -8.99 -3.44
C VAL A 64 7.23 -9.93 -2.50
N ARG A 65 8.44 -10.35 -2.88
CA ARG A 65 9.30 -11.20 -2.03
C ARG A 65 9.92 -10.44 -0.86
N ALA A 66 10.20 -9.15 -1.04
CA ALA A 66 10.68 -8.27 0.02
C ALA A 66 9.56 -7.79 0.97
N ALA A 67 8.30 -7.85 0.52
CA ALA A 67 7.15 -7.36 1.26
C ALA A 67 6.81 -8.22 2.49
N ASP A 68 6.37 -7.55 3.55
CA ASP A 68 5.81 -8.23 4.71
C ASP A 68 4.37 -8.67 4.41
N LEU A 69 4.22 -9.92 3.93
CA LEU A 69 2.92 -10.52 3.66
C LEU A 69 2.00 -10.54 4.89
N GLY A 70 2.58 -10.68 6.08
CA GLY A 70 1.83 -10.70 7.34
C GLY A 70 1.13 -9.37 7.60
N CYS A 71 1.82 -8.27 7.31
CA CYS A 71 1.28 -6.91 7.32
C CYS A 71 0.25 -6.71 6.20
N PHE A 72 0.54 -7.11 4.95
CA PHE A 72 -0.37 -6.95 3.82
C PHE A 72 -1.74 -7.59 4.03
N CYS A 73 -1.79 -8.77 4.65
CA CYS A 73 -3.06 -9.44 4.91
C CYS A 73 -3.93 -8.76 5.96
N ARG A 74 -3.33 -7.96 6.86
CA ARG A 74 -4.12 -7.09 7.76
C ARG A 74 -4.79 -5.96 6.98
N PHE A 75 -4.16 -5.50 5.91
CA PHE A 75 -4.69 -4.46 5.02
C PHE A 75 -5.66 -4.99 3.95
N LYS A 76 -5.94 -6.31 3.91
CA LYS A 76 -6.90 -6.94 2.96
C LYS A 76 -8.20 -6.16 2.81
N PHE A 77 -8.76 -5.68 3.92
CA PHE A 77 -10.05 -4.98 3.93
C PHE A 77 -10.01 -3.60 3.25
N TYR A 78 -8.83 -3.00 3.13
CA TYR A 78 -8.64 -1.72 2.46
C TYR A 78 -8.36 -1.88 0.95
N LEU A 79 -7.95 -3.06 0.49
CA LEU A 79 -7.65 -3.30 -0.93
C LEU A 79 -8.86 -3.02 -1.86
N PRO A 80 -10.10 -3.44 -1.53
CA PRO A 80 -11.26 -3.13 -2.38
C PRO A 80 -11.54 -1.63 -2.50
N ILE A 81 -11.28 -0.86 -1.43
CA ILE A 81 -11.44 0.60 -1.43
C ILE A 81 -10.46 1.25 -2.42
N LEU A 82 -9.29 0.63 -2.61
CA LEU A 82 -8.28 1.05 -3.58
C LEU A 82 -8.53 0.50 -5.00
N GLY A 83 -9.66 -0.19 -5.21
CA GLY A 83 -10.00 -0.82 -6.49
C GLY A 83 -9.14 -2.06 -6.82
N ILE A 84 -8.56 -2.69 -5.81
CA ILE A 84 -7.70 -3.87 -5.95
C ILE A 84 -8.46 -5.09 -5.43
N ASP A 85 -8.56 -6.12 -6.26
CA ASP A 85 -9.20 -7.38 -5.86
C ASP A 85 -8.23 -8.20 -5.00
N PRO A 86 -8.62 -8.58 -3.77
CA PRO A 86 -7.81 -9.46 -2.92
C PRO A 86 -7.37 -10.76 -3.63
N SER A 87 -8.22 -11.33 -4.47
CA SER A 87 -7.94 -12.58 -5.19
C SER A 87 -6.81 -12.42 -6.22
N LYS A 88 -6.69 -11.23 -6.83
CA LYS A 88 -5.63 -10.92 -7.80
C LYS A 88 -4.28 -10.73 -7.13
N VAL A 89 -4.28 -10.14 -5.94
CA VAL A 89 -3.08 -10.03 -5.11
C VAL A 89 -2.61 -11.41 -4.66
N ALA A 90 -3.51 -12.30 -4.23
CA ALA A 90 -3.16 -13.68 -3.90
C ALA A 90 -2.53 -14.40 -5.11
N ALA A 91 -3.14 -14.27 -6.29
CA ALA A 91 -2.61 -14.84 -7.52
C ALA A 91 -1.24 -14.27 -7.91
N LEU A 92 -1.02 -12.96 -7.70
CA LEU A 92 0.28 -12.33 -7.93
C LEU A 92 1.36 -12.92 -7.00
N VAL A 93 1.06 -13.06 -5.71
CA VAL A 93 1.97 -13.64 -4.71
C VAL A 93 2.35 -15.07 -5.10
N ALA A 94 1.37 -15.88 -5.54
CA ALA A 94 1.62 -17.23 -6.05
C ALA A 94 2.50 -17.23 -7.31
N LYS A 95 2.22 -16.35 -8.29
CA LYS A 95 3.01 -16.20 -9.52
C LYS A 95 4.45 -15.77 -9.26
N CYS A 96 4.71 -15.02 -8.19
CA CYS A 96 6.04 -14.60 -7.79
C CYS A 96 6.81 -15.63 -6.94
N GLY A 97 6.26 -16.84 -6.77
CA GLY A 97 6.93 -17.96 -6.12
C GLY A 97 6.95 -17.89 -4.59
N VAL A 98 6.10 -17.07 -3.98
CA VAL A 98 6.00 -17.01 -2.51
C VAL A 98 4.99 -18.05 -2.03
N THR A 99 5.51 -19.12 -1.44
CA THR A 99 4.72 -20.27 -0.94
C THR A 99 4.45 -20.18 0.56
N THR A 100 5.20 -19.35 1.28
CA THR A 100 5.04 -19.16 2.72
C THR A 100 3.93 -18.15 3.01
N ILE A 101 2.73 -18.65 3.27
CA ILE A 101 1.57 -17.82 3.60
C ILE A 101 1.50 -17.64 5.12
N PRO A 102 1.54 -16.40 5.64
CA PRO A 102 1.41 -16.17 7.07
C PRO A 102 0.03 -16.60 7.61
N PRO A 103 -0.08 -16.94 8.92
CA PRO A 103 -1.36 -17.27 9.55
C PRO A 103 -2.45 -16.20 9.36
N SER A 104 -2.05 -14.92 9.37
CA SER A 104 -2.93 -13.76 9.14
C SER A 104 -3.54 -13.71 7.73
N CYS A 105 -3.00 -14.50 6.80
CA CYS A 105 -3.42 -14.56 5.40
C CYS A 105 -4.24 -15.80 5.05
N ARG A 106 -4.51 -16.72 6.00
CA ARG A 106 -5.19 -17.99 5.69
C ARG A 106 -6.47 -17.73 4.89
N GLY A 107 -7.37 -16.86 5.35
CA GLY A 107 -8.62 -16.56 4.62
C GLY A 107 -8.49 -15.80 3.28
N PHE A 108 -7.28 -15.47 2.82
CA PHE A 108 -7.03 -14.78 1.54
C PHE A 108 -6.56 -15.75 0.45
N PHE A 109 -5.71 -16.69 0.80
CA PHE A 109 -5.14 -17.66 -0.15
C PHE A 109 -5.99 -18.92 -0.32
N PHE A 110 -6.83 -19.24 0.68
CA PHE A 110 -7.75 -20.38 0.65
C PHE A 110 -8.73 -20.38 -0.53
N LEU A 111 -8.93 -19.26 -1.23
CA LEU A 111 -9.86 -19.16 -2.36
C LEU A 111 -9.28 -19.66 -3.70
N LYS A 112 -7.98 -19.98 -3.79
CA LYS A 112 -7.36 -20.36 -5.07
C LYS A 112 -6.61 -21.69 -5.08
N GLU A 113 -6.47 -22.38 -3.95
CA GLU A 113 -5.92 -23.74 -3.93
C GLU A 113 -7.06 -24.78 -4.03
N PRO A 114 -7.17 -25.56 -5.12
CA PRO A 114 -8.13 -26.67 -5.19
C PRO A 114 -7.78 -27.81 -4.21
N ASN A 115 -6.58 -27.81 -3.62
CA ASN A 115 -6.05 -28.91 -2.80
C ASN A 115 -5.88 -28.57 -1.30
N CYS A 116 -6.12 -27.34 -0.85
CA CYS A 116 -5.91 -26.98 0.56
C CYS A 116 -7.04 -27.41 1.51
N CYS A 117 -8.11 -28.02 0.99
CA CYS A 117 -9.11 -28.69 1.83
C CYS A 117 -8.53 -29.94 2.54
N PHE A 118 -7.40 -30.48 2.09
CA PHE A 118 -6.83 -31.70 2.68
C PHE A 118 -6.08 -31.48 4.00
N MET A 119 -5.64 -30.26 4.33
CA MET A 119 -4.79 -30.01 5.51
C MET A 119 -5.55 -29.49 6.75
N TRP A 120 -6.88 -29.36 6.69
CA TRP A 120 -7.72 -29.01 7.86
C TRP A 120 -8.50 -30.21 8.43
N LEU A 121 -8.34 -31.40 7.86
CA LEU A 121 -8.98 -32.64 8.30
C LEU A 121 -8.03 -33.60 9.05
N GLN A 122 -6.88 -33.09 9.53
CA GLN A 122 -5.84 -33.89 10.19
C GLN A 122 -5.31 -33.33 11.53
N ASN A 123 -6.04 -32.43 12.21
CA ASN A 123 -5.87 -32.25 13.65
C ASN A 123 -7.08 -31.61 14.34
#